data_AF-A0A536PPK1-F1
#
_entry.id   AF-A0A536PPK1-F1
#
_cell.length_a   1.000
_cell.length_b   1.000
_cell.length_c   1.000
_cell.angle_alpha   90.00
_cell.angle_beta   90.00
_cell.angle_gamma   90.00
#
_symmetry.space_group_name_H-M   'P 1'
#
loop_
_entity.id
_entity.type
_entity.pdbx_description
1 polymer ?
#
loop_
_entity_poly.entity_id
_entity_poly.type
_entity_poly.pdbx_seq_one_letter_code
_entity_poly.pdbx_strand_id
1 'polypeptide(L)' 'MVQPILVVDDDSKIVQLVRAYLEREGYPVVTASDGRAALAAIEQHAPGLIVLDLMLPELDGMTVARRVRE' A
#
# COMPACT_ATOMS: atom_id res chain seq x y z
N MET A 1 18.95 -0.57 -5.53
CA MET A 1 17.83 0.40 -5.60
C MET A 1 16.95 0.16 -4.39
N VAL A 2 16.47 1.21 -3.73
CA VAL A 2 15.57 1.07 -2.58
C VAL A 2 14.18 0.77 -3.10
N GLN A 3 13.58 -0.34 -2.67
CA GLN A 3 12.20 -0.67 -3.04
C GLN A 3 11.24 0.27 -2.29
N PRO A 4 10.14 0.71 -2.92
CA PRO A 4 9.18 1.59 -2.26
C PRO A 4 8.39 0.87 -1.19
N ILE A 5 7.83 1.65 -0.27
CA ILE A 5 6.79 1.22 0.64
C ILE A 5 5.44 1.51 -0.01
N LEU A 6 4.57 0.50 -0.09
CA LEU A 6 3.19 0.69 -0.53
C LEU A 6 2.28 0.93 0.68
N VAL A 7 1.53 2.04 0.67
CA VAL A 7 0.49 2.35 1.67
C VAL A 7 -0.88 2.19 1.03
N VAL A 8 -1.75 1.38 1.64
CA VAL A 8 -3.08 1.05 1.12
C VAL A 8 -4.13 1.33 2.20
N ASP A 9 -4.98 2.31 1.95
CA ASP A 9 -6.08 2.72 2.82
C ASP A 9 -7.07 3.56 1.98
N ASP A 10 -8.38 3.42 2.17
CA ASP A 10 -9.38 4.20 1.43
C ASP A 10 -9.59 5.60 2.03
N ASP A 11 -9.16 5.84 3.28
CA ASP A 11 -9.10 7.17 3.86
C ASP A 11 -7.84 7.91 3.42
N SER A 12 -8.03 8.81 2.45
CA SER A 12 -6.99 9.71 1.94
C SER A 12 -6.20 10.45 3.02
N LYS A 13 -6.79 10.78 4.18
CA LYS A 13 -6.07 11.47 5.27
C LYS A 13 -5.06 10.54 5.93
N ILE A 14 -5.42 9.28 6.14
CA ILE A 14 -4.52 8.26 6.69
C ILE A 14 -3.37 8.01 5.72
N VAL A 15 -3.68 7.83 4.42
CA VAL A 15 -2.67 7.66 3.37
C VAL A 15 -1.66 8.80 3.38
N GLN A 16 -2.13 10.06 3.38
CA GLN A 16 -1.25 11.24 3.36
C GLN A 16 -0.41 11.35 4.64
N LEU A 17 -1.00 11.04 5.81
CA LEU A 17 -0.28 11.06 7.08
C LEU A 17 0.87 10.04 7.10
N VAL A 18 0.57 8.77 6.77
CA VAL A 18 1.56 7.70 6.77
C VAL A 18 2.64 7.96 5.72
N ARG A 19 2.24 8.38 4.51
CA ARG A 19 3.16 8.79 3.45
C ARG A 19 4.13 9.87 3.92
N ALA A 20 3.62 10.95 4.53
CA ALA A 20 4.45 12.05 4.99
C ALA A 20 5.49 11.61 6.02
N TYR A 21 5.12 10.72 6.96
CA TYR A 21 6.09 10.18 7.93
C TYR A 21 7.17 9.33 7.25
N LEU A 22 6.79 8.42 6.35
CA LEU A 22 7.73 7.54 5.66
C LEU A 22 8.68 8.30 4.71
N GLU A 23 8.15 9.25 3.94
CA GLU A 23 8.95 10.10 3.05
C GLU A 23 9.91 11.00 3.85
N ARG A 24 9.50 11.49 5.03
CA ARG A 24 10.38 12.25 5.93
C ARG A 24 11.57 11.44 6.43
N GLU A 25 11.40 10.13 6.62
CA GLU A 25 12.50 9.20 6.97
C GLU A 25 13.30 8.72 5.73
N GLY A 26 12.99 9.25 4.53
CA GLY A 26 13.73 9.00 3.30
C GLY A 26 13.28 7.77 2.50
N TYR A 27 12.14 7.16 2.85
CA TYR A 27 11.60 6.04 2.08
C TYR A 27 10.79 6.54 0.87
N PRO A 28 10.99 5.96 -0.33
CA PRO A 28 10.07 6.19 -1.43
C PRO A 28 8.73 5.50 -1.13
N VAL A 29 7.61 6.22 -1.35
CA VAL A 29 6.26 5.74 -1.05
C VAL A 29 5.39 5.71 -2.30
N VAL A 30 4.66 4.61 -2.48
CA VAL A 30 3.58 4.46 -3.44
C VAL A 30 2.28 4.28 -2.65
N THR A 31 1.15 4.71 -3.20
CA THR A 31 -0.14 4.68 -2.50
C THR A 31 -1.22 4.02 -3.34
N ALA A 32 -2.16 3.34 -2.70
CA ALA A 32 -3.38 2.83 -3.31
C ALA A 32 -4.58 3.08 -2.37
N SER A 33 -5.78 3.22 -2.95
CA SER A 33 -7.01 3.53 -2.20
C SER A 33 -8.00 2.37 -2.09
N ASP A 34 -7.69 1.24 -2.71
CA ASP A 34 -8.53 0.04 -2.70
C ASP A 34 -7.68 -1.20 -3.00
N GLY A 35 -8.27 -2.38 -2.82
CA GLY A 35 -7.55 -3.64 -2.99
C GLY A 35 -7.13 -3.96 -4.42
N ARG A 36 -7.84 -3.47 -5.46
CA ARG A 36 -7.42 -3.71 -6.87
C ARG A 36 -6.23 -2.84 -7.22
N ALA A 37 -6.30 -1.55 -6.86
CA ALA A 37 -5.20 -0.62 -7.02
C ALA A 37 -3.96 -1.09 -6.24
N ALA A 38 -4.14 -1.68 -5.06
CA ALA A 38 -3.06 -2.28 -4.29
C ALA A 38 -2.37 -3.41 -5.05
N LEU A 39 -3.13 -4.38 -5.58
CA LEU A 39 -2.57 -5.51 -6.34
C LEU A 39 -1.83 -5.03 -7.61
N ALA A 40 -2.40 -4.08 -8.35
CA ALA A 40 -1.74 -3.49 -9.51
C ALA A 40 -0.44 -2.76 -9.12
N ALA A 41 -0.44 -2.02 -8.01
CA ALA A 41 0.74 -1.32 -7.52
C ALA A 41 1.85 -2.29 -7.09
N ILE A 42 1.50 -3.44 -6.51
CA ILE A 42 2.45 -4.48 -6.11
C ILE A 42 3.16 -5.06 -7.32
N GLU A 43 2.41 -5.41 -8.38
CA GLU A 43 2.97 -5.93 -9.62
C GLU A 43 3.88 -4.91 -10.32
N GLN A 44 3.48 -3.64 -10.34
CA GLN A 44 4.21 -2.58 -11.05
C GLN A 44 5.49 -2.12 -10.32
N HIS A 45 5.44 -2.03 -9.00
CA HIS A 45 6.50 -1.36 -8.22
C HIS A 45 7.35 -2.31 -7.38
N ALA A 46 6.94 -3.58 -7.24
CA ALA A 46 7.61 -4.60 -6.42
C ALA A 46 8.04 -4.04 -5.04
N PRO A 47 7.08 -3.54 -4.23
CA PRO A 47 7.38 -2.87 -2.97
C PRO A 47 8.07 -3.81 -1.98
N GLY A 48 8.98 -3.27 -1.18
CA GLY A 48 9.71 -4.02 -0.15
C GLY A 48 8.92 -4.19 1.14
N LEU A 49 7.90 -3.34 1.35
CA LEU A 49 6.99 -3.37 2.50
C LEU A 49 5.62 -2.83 2.08
N ILE A 50 4.56 -3.40 2.64
CA ILE A 50 3.17 -2.98 2.41
C ILE A 50 2.54 -2.66 3.77
N VAL A 51 2.02 -1.43 3.92
CA VAL A 51 1.13 -1.02 4.99
C VAL A 51 -0.29 -1.11 4.44
N LEU A 52 -1.11 -1.99 5.00
CA LEU A 52 -2.38 -2.41 4.40
C LEU A 52 -3.51 -2.31 5.41
N ASP A 53 -4.51 -1.49 5.13
CA ASP A 53 -5.78 -1.54 5.84
C ASP A 53 -6.53 -2.84 5.53
N LEU A 54 -7.21 -3.37 6.53
CA LEU A 54 -8.00 -4.60 6.42
C LEU A 54 -9.40 -4.31 5.84
N MET A 55 -9.96 -3.13 6.11
CA MET A 55 -11.34 -2.77 5.81
C MET A 55 -11.47 -1.94 4.53
N LEU A 56 -10.99 -2.49 3.42
CA LEU A 56 -11.06 -1.83 2.12
C LEU A 56 -12.39 -2.08 1.39
N PRO A 57 -12.84 -1.14 0.54
CA PRO A 57 -13.99 -1.33 -0.33
C PRO A 57 -13.71 -2.35 -1.43
N GLU A 58 -14.76 -3.08 -1.84
CA GLU A 58 -14.78 -4.15 -2.86
C GLU A 58 -13.91 -5.39 -2.57
N LEU A 59 -12.64 -5.20 -2.24
CA LEU A 59 -11.67 -6.24 -1.96
C LEU A 59 -10.94 -5.92 -0.66
N ASP A 60 -11.24 -6.70 0.38
CA ASP A 60 -10.65 -6.52 1.70
C ASP A 60 -9.13 -6.77 1.72
N GLY A 61 -8.46 -6.15 2.70
CA GLY A 61 -7.01 -6.25 2.85
C GLY A 61 -6.51 -7.66 3.17
N MET A 62 -7.33 -8.50 3.82
CA MET A 62 -6.94 -9.89 4.08
C MET A 62 -6.84 -10.69 2.78
N THR A 63 -7.72 -10.45 1.82
CA THR A 63 -7.69 -11.08 0.51
C THR A 63 -6.52 -10.57 -0.33
N VAL A 64 -6.20 -9.28 -0.25
CA VAL A 64 -4.96 -8.72 -0.84
C VAL A 64 -3.74 -9.42 -0.26
N ALA A 65 -3.60 -9.47 1.07
CA ALA A 65 -2.47 -10.10 1.75
C ALA A 65 -2.30 -11.58 1.41
N ARG A 66 -3.40 -12.31 1.19
CA ARG A 66 -3.36 -13.70 0.74
C ARG A 66 -2.79 -13.83 -0.67
N ARG A 67 -3.30 -13.04 -1.62
CA ARG A 67 -2.87 -13.07 -3.03
C ARG A 67 -1.39 -12.73 -3.21
N VAL A 68 -0.83 -11.89 -2.36
CA VAL A 68 0.60 -11.53 -2.40
C VAL A 68 1.51 -12.69 -1.99
N ARG A 69 0.98 -13.68 -1.26
CA ARG A 69 1.74 -14.85 -0.77
C ARG A 69 1.61 -16.09 -1.63
N GLU A 70 0.69 -16.07 -2.60
CA GLU A 70 0.46 -17.14 -3.59
C GLU A 70 1.35 -16.91 -4.82
#